data_AF-A0A3B8PQ86-F1
#
_entry.id   AF-A0A3B8PQ86-F1
#
_cell.length_a   1.000
_cell.length_b   1.000
_cell.length_c   1.000
_cell.angle_alpha   90.00
_cell.angle_beta   90.00
_cell.angle_gamma   90.00
#
_symmetry.space_group_name_H-M   'P 1'
#
loop_
_entity.id
_entity.type
_entity.pdbx_description
1 polymer ?
#
loop_
_entity_poly.entity_id
_entity_poly.type
_entity_poly.pdbx_seq_one_letter_code
_entity_poly.pdbx_strand_id
1 'polypeptide(L)'
;MTKRKEMIDLLRILLLGTAVMIASRPVEAGKPSPLVRFCAMGDVPYAPVENQLLPRQVAELPAAGEFVIHVGDIKSGNTPCDEAVYNKVYGMLSQSRAPVFIIPGDNEWNDCTDPAKAWAYWQKYFTRFDRRWNHRFPIFRQIEQKENFSFVHGGVLFVGLNIVGGRVHDPDEWKKRHADCLAWIRQNLQQFGSTASSLVIFGHAQPAEKHQDFFEPFNKVATSFGKPILYLHGDGHRWIHDRPFAAKNVLRVQVDQGGIAPPLLVTVTDDPKTPFVFDRRMSEDKAAAKLAKIGAKLKRDDAGRIVEVDLGERQTTDADLANLVGLRAIEELSLHQTRITGAGMVHLKGLTTLKRAFFSDTAVDDAGVAQLKGLEKLTVLGLSGTRITDRSLEHLSGIKNLSSLFALETKVTDAGVAKLQKALPDCDISH
;
A
#
# COMPACT_ATOMS: atom_id res chain seq x y z
N MET A 1 15.62 61.41 -58.33
CA MET A 1 15.48 60.37 -59.38
C MET A 1 14.89 59.11 -58.72
N THR A 2 13.56 58.97 -58.68
CA THR A 2 12.71 58.06 -59.52
C THR A 2 13.01 56.57 -59.30
N LYS A 3 12.19 55.79 -58.56
CA LYS A 3 10.89 55.13 -58.86
C LYS A 3 11.01 53.67 -59.39
N ARG A 4 10.41 52.73 -58.64
CA ARG A 4 9.54 51.57 -59.05
C ARG A 4 9.98 50.59 -60.17
N LYS A 5 9.90 49.26 -59.93
CA LYS A 5 8.83 48.34 -60.43
C LYS A 5 9.14 46.85 -60.21
N GLU A 6 8.06 46.06 -60.16
CA GLU A 6 7.95 44.61 -59.96
C GLU A 6 8.15 43.75 -61.23
N MET A 7 8.25 42.43 -60.98
CA MET A 7 7.63 41.28 -61.69
C MET A 7 8.37 40.51 -62.82
N ILE A 8 8.52 39.21 -62.50
CA ILE A 8 8.43 37.96 -63.31
C ILE A 8 9.45 37.74 -64.43
N ASP A 9 10.25 36.68 -64.26
CA ASP A 9 10.49 35.74 -65.36
C ASP A 9 10.56 34.28 -64.91
N LEU A 10 9.92 33.45 -65.72
CA LEU A 10 9.50 32.08 -65.50
C LEU A 10 10.50 31.14 -66.19
N LEU A 11 11.22 30.27 -65.46
CA LEU A 11 11.90 29.14 -66.10
C LEU A 11 11.76 27.84 -65.31
N ARG A 12 11.22 26.85 -66.03
CA ARG A 12 10.88 25.49 -65.61
C ARG A 12 12.13 24.70 -65.21
N ILE A 13 12.10 24.04 -64.05
CA ILE A 13 12.97 22.89 -63.76
C ILE A 13 12.09 21.68 -63.44
N LEU A 14 12.39 20.61 -64.17
CA LEU A 14 11.77 19.30 -64.25
C LEU A 14 11.50 18.65 -62.88
N LEU A 15 10.36 17.97 -62.78
CA LEU A 15 10.09 16.96 -61.76
C LEU A 15 11.14 15.84 -61.83
N LEU A 16 11.82 15.59 -60.72
CA LEU A 16 12.10 14.25 -60.23
C LEU A 16 11.57 14.17 -58.80
N GLY A 17 10.29 13.82 -58.68
CA GLY A 17 9.70 13.48 -57.40
C GLY A 17 10.24 12.13 -56.95
N THR A 18 11.33 12.14 -56.18
CA THR A 18 11.59 11.05 -55.25
C THR A 18 10.59 11.20 -54.12
N ALA A 19 9.49 10.46 -54.21
CA ALA A 19 8.62 10.24 -53.08
C ALA A 19 9.44 9.58 -51.97
N VAL A 20 9.92 10.39 -51.01
CA VAL A 20 10.29 9.86 -49.71
C VAL A 20 8.98 9.43 -49.08
N MET A 21 8.63 8.15 -49.24
CA MET A 21 7.65 7.53 -48.36
C MET A 21 8.25 7.59 -46.95
N ILE A 22 7.88 8.62 -46.20
CA ILE A 22 7.91 8.52 -44.75
C ILE A 22 6.91 7.41 -44.46
N ALA A 23 7.42 6.20 -44.22
CA ALA A 23 6.63 5.14 -43.65
C ALA A 23 6.06 5.69 -42.34
N SER A 24 4.81 6.14 -42.38
CA SER A 24 4.04 6.41 -41.17
C SER A 24 4.04 5.10 -40.40
N ARG A 25 4.84 5.04 -39.34
CA ARG A 25 4.73 3.97 -38.37
C ARG A 25 3.24 3.88 -38.00
N PRO A 26 2.65 2.68 -37.98
CA PRO A 26 1.34 2.54 -37.38
C PRO A 26 1.46 3.11 -35.97
N VAL A 27 0.62 4.09 -35.64
CA VAL A 27 0.41 4.47 -34.25
C VAL A 27 -0.16 3.21 -33.61
N GLU A 28 0.70 2.44 -32.92
CA GLU A 28 0.23 1.48 -31.94
C GLU A 28 -0.79 2.22 -31.08
N ALA A 29 -2.00 1.68 -30.95
CA ALA A 29 -3.02 2.22 -30.06
C ALA A 29 -2.36 2.50 -28.71
N GLY A 30 -2.12 3.77 -28.43
CA GLY A 30 -1.10 4.19 -27.46
C GLY A 30 -1.45 3.69 -26.07
N LYS A 31 -0.49 3.08 -25.37
CA LYS A 31 -0.63 2.80 -23.94
C LYS A 31 -0.98 4.11 -23.21
N PRO A 32 -1.88 4.10 -22.22
CA PRO A 32 -2.29 5.30 -21.48
C PRO A 32 -1.09 6.10 -20.98
N SER A 33 -1.11 7.42 -21.15
CA SER A 33 -0.05 8.29 -20.64
C SER A 33 -0.32 8.67 -19.18
N PRO A 34 0.69 8.61 -18.29
CA PRO A 34 0.51 9.01 -16.91
C PRO A 34 0.36 10.54 -16.79
N LEU A 35 -0.71 11.00 -16.16
CA LEU A 35 -0.95 12.41 -15.84
C LEU A 35 -0.30 12.81 -14.51
N VAL A 36 -0.53 12.01 -13.46
CA VAL A 36 -0.01 12.25 -12.11
C VAL A 36 0.32 10.93 -11.45
N ARG A 37 1.41 10.88 -10.68
CA ARG A 37 1.72 9.75 -9.81
C ARG A 37 1.87 10.20 -8.36
N PHE A 38 1.23 9.49 -7.43
CA PHE A 38 1.33 9.79 -6.01
C PHE A 38 1.28 8.53 -5.16
N CYS A 39 1.84 8.59 -3.96
CA CYS A 39 1.77 7.50 -3.00
C CYS A 39 0.66 7.72 -1.99
N ALA A 40 -0.05 6.67 -1.60
CA ALA A 40 -1.07 6.69 -0.57
C ALA A 40 -0.76 5.66 0.52
N MET A 41 -1.00 6.04 1.76
CA MET A 41 -0.88 5.18 2.94
C MET A 41 -1.93 5.59 3.96
N GLY A 42 -2.19 4.75 4.95
CA GLY A 42 -3.16 5.00 6.01
C GLY A 42 -3.03 3.94 7.09
N ASP A 43 -3.67 4.17 8.22
CA ASP A 43 -3.76 3.19 9.30
C ASP A 43 -2.37 2.71 9.76
N VAL A 44 -1.44 3.67 9.95
CA VAL A 44 -0.06 3.43 10.34
C VAL A 44 0.53 4.66 11.06
N PRO A 45 1.19 4.50 12.22
CA PRO A 45 1.43 3.26 12.96
C PRO A 45 0.22 2.83 13.83
N TYR A 46 -0.28 1.62 13.60
CA TYR A 46 -1.36 1.01 14.39
C TYR A 46 -0.84 0.17 15.56
N ALA A 47 0.40 -0.29 15.49
CA ALA A 47 1.07 -1.09 16.52
C ALA A 47 2.46 -0.56 16.87
N PRO A 48 3.01 -0.81 18.08
CA PRO A 48 4.33 -0.30 18.48
C PRO A 48 5.48 -0.66 17.52
N VAL A 49 5.43 -1.86 16.91
CA VAL A 49 6.41 -2.30 15.90
C VAL A 49 6.43 -1.40 14.66
N GLU A 50 5.30 -0.77 14.35
CA GLU A 50 5.15 0.08 13.17
C GLU A 50 5.79 1.47 13.36
N ASN A 51 6.18 1.86 14.58
CA ASN A 51 6.94 3.08 14.83
C ASN A 51 8.30 3.08 14.11
N GLN A 52 8.86 1.90 13.83
CA GLN A 52 10.08 1.76 13.01
C GLN A 52 9.75 1.54 11.53
N LEU A 53 8.53 1.13 11.21
CA LEU A 53 8.07 0.85 9.86
C LEU A 53 7.75 2.13 9.09
N LEU A 54 6.95 3.03 9.69
CA LEU A 54 6.50 4.24 9.00
C LEU A 54 7.65 5.11 8.47
N PRO A 55 8.71 5.43 9.27
CA PRO A 55 9.85 6.18 8.76
C PRO A 55 10.53 5.52 7.56
N ARG A 56 10.66 4.18 7.56
CA ARG A 56 11.24 3.43 6.44
C ARG A 56 10.35 3.48 5.21
N GLN A 57 9.05 3.24 5.37
CA GLN A 57 8.08 3.31 4.28
C GLN A 57 8.11 4.68 3.59
N VAL A 58 8.16 5.75 4.39
CA VAL A 58 8.21 7.13 3.91
C VAL A 58 9.56 7.46 3.24
N ALA A 59 10.68 6.96 3.77
CA ALA A 59 12.01 7.19 3.20
C ALA A 59 12.26 6.39 1.90
N GLU A 60 11.59 5.25 1.73
CA GLU A 60 11.76 4.31 0.60
C GLU A 60 10.70 4.47 -0.50
N LEU A 61 9.87 5.52 -0.43
CA LEU A 61 8.90 5.83 -1.47
C LEU A 61 9.57 6.00 -2.86
N PRO A 62 8.90 5.60 -3.95
CA PRO A 62 9.46 5.70 -5.29
C PRO A 62 9.69 7.16 -5.67
N ALA A 63 10.78 7.43 -6.39
CA ALA A 63 11.03 8.76 -6.95
C ALA A 63 9.95 9.22 -7.96
N ALA A 64 9.18 8.29 -8.50
CA ALA A 64 8.07 8.57 -9.41
C ALA A 64 6.83 9.15 -8.71
N GLY A 65 6.69 9.02 -7.38
CA GLY A 65 5.59 9.62 -6.64
C GLY A 65 5.84 11.11 -6.38
N GLU A 66 4.98 11.97 -6.92
CA GLU A 66 5.12 13.43 -6.86
C GLU A 66 4.73 14.01 -5.49
N PHE A 67 3.82 13.32 -4.79
CA PHE A 67 3.42 13.62 -3.42
C PHE A 67 2.92 12.35 -2.71
N VAL A 68 2.69 12.48 -1.41
CA VAL A 68 2.16 11.42 -0.54
C VAL A 68 0.85 11.87 0.08
N ILE A 69 -0.13 10.98 0.21
CA ILE A 69 -1.32 11.18 1.02
C ILE A 69 -1.37 10.14 2.14
N HIS A 70 -1.54 10.60 3.38
CA HIS A 70 -1.92 9.75 4.50
C HIS A 70 -3.44 9.86 4.73
N VAL A 71 -4.19 8.78 4.52
CA VAL A 71 -5.66 8.76 4.53
C VAL A 71 -6.28 8.58 5.92
N GLY A 72 -5.65 9.16 6.95
CA GLY A 72 -6.11 9.06 8.34
C GLY A 72 -5.56 7.86 9.11
N ASP A 73 -5.89 7.82 10.40
CA ASP A 73 -5.50 6.83 11.38
C ASP A 73 -3.97 6.71 11.57
N ILE A 74 -3.41 7.77 12.15
CA ILE A 74 -2.00 7.84 12.56
C ILE A 74 -1.73 7.14 13.91
N LYS A 75 -2.77 6.55 14.50
CA LYS A 75 -2.70 5.73 15.71
C LYS A 75 -3.89 4.77 15.74
N SER A 76 -3.77 3.69 16.51
CA SER A 76 -4.92 2.83 16.80
C SER A 76 -5.88 3.46 17.82
N GLY A 77 -7.11 2.96 17.87
CA GLY A 77 -8.10 3.35 18.89
C GLY A 77 -7.68 3.05 20.33
N ASN A 78 -6.79 2.09 20.54
CA ASN A 78 -6.24 1.80 21.87
C ASN A 78 -5.11 2.76 22.29
N THR A 79 -4.60 3.57 21.36
CA THR A 79 -3.53 4.52 21.65
C THR A 79 -4.14 5.82 22.21
N PRO A 80 -3.66 6.33 23.37
CA PRO A 80 -4.16 7.56 23.96
C PRO A 80 -4.08 8.76 23.02
N CYS A 81 -5.03 9.69 23.14
CA CYS A 81 -5.06 10.93 22.36
C CYS A 81 -4.22 12.05 22.98
N ASP A 82 -3.00 11.71 23.41
CA ASP A 82 -2.06 12.65 24.02
C ASP A 82 -1.18 13.32 22.96
N GLU A 83 -0.77 14.56 23.21
CA GLU A 83 0.02 15.37 22.27
C GLU A 83 1.29 14.65 21.78
N ALA A 84 1.93 13.87 22.65
CA ALA A 84 3.14 13.13 22.33
C ALA A 84 2.95 12.17 21.14
N VAL A 85 1.74 11.62 20.96
CA VAL A 85 1.43 10.73 19.83
C VAL A 85 1.43 11.50 18.51
N TYR A 86 0.78 12.66 18.46
CA TYR A 86 0.76 13.54 17.28
C TYR A 86 2.16 14.04 16.93
N ASN A 87 2.92 14.52 17.92
CA ASN A 87 4.29 15.00 17.71
C ASN A 87 5.21 13.88 17.18
N LYS A 88 5.06 12.65 17.70
CA LYS A 88 5.83 11.49 17.24
C LYS A 88 5.56 11.20 15.76
N VAL A 89 4.30 11.06 15.37
CA VAL A 89 3.94 10.76 13.96
C VAL A 89 4.31 11.93 13.05
N TYR A 90 4.12 13.17 13.50
CA TYR A 90 4.57 14.37 12.80
C TYR A 90 6.06 14.29 12.45
N GLY A 91 6.91 13.87 13.40
CA GLY A 91 8.34 13.63 13.17
C GLY A 91 8.64 12.49 12.20
N MET A 92 7.85 11.41 12.21
CA MET A 92 8.00 10.27 11.29
C MET A 92 7.67 10.66 9.84
N LEU A 93 6.49 11.25 9.61
CA LEU A 93 6.03 11.67 8.28
C LEU A 93 6.89 12.79 7.70
N SER A 94 7.49 13.63 8.57
CA SER A 94 8.40 14.71 8.16
C SER A 94 9.67 14.21 7.44
N GLN A 95 9.97 12.91 7.50
CA GLN A 95 11.15 12.33 6.84
C GLN A 95 10.92 12.08 5.34
N SER A 96 9.70 12.31 4.84
CA SER A 96 9.40 12.16 3.41
C SER A 96 10.27 13.06 2.55
N ARG A 97 10.68 12.55 1.40
CA ARG A 97 11.35 13.37 0.36
C ARG A 97 10.34 14.14 -0.50
N ALA A 98 9.11 13.64 -0.59
CA ALA A 98 8.03 14.26 -1.34
C ALA A 98 7.03 14.96 -0.38
N PRO A 99 6.33 16.01 -0.84
CA PRO A 99 5.27 16.66 -0.07
C PRO A 99 4.26 15.66 0.48
N VAL A 100 3.96 15.76 1.78
CA VAL A 100 2.95 14.91 2.44
C VAL A 100 1.69 15.71 2.72
N PHE A 101 0.59 15.23 2.17
CA PHE A 101 -0.77 15.61 2.53
C PHE A 101 -1.33 14.58 3.50
N ILE A 102 -2.26 15.02 4.33
CA ILE A 102 -2.88 14.15 5.33
C ILE A 102 -4.32 14.63 5.61
N ILE A 103 -5.23 13.68 5.77
CA ILE A 103 -6.61 13.88 6.23
C ILE A 103 -6.81 13.16 7.58
N PRO A 104 -7.75 13.60 8.43
CA PRO A 104 -8.03 12.91 9.68
C PRO A 104 -8.78 11.60 9.44
N GLY A 105 -8.47 10.59 10.24
CA GLY A 105 -9.31 9.44 10.53
C GLY A 105 -10.04 9.62 11.87
N ASP A 106 -10.79 8.61 12.28
CA ASP A 106 -11.58 8.69 13.52
C ASP A 106 -10.71 8.62 14.77
N ASN A 107 -9.58 7.89 14.71
CA ASN A 107 -8.71 7.75 15.87
C ASN A 107 -8.00 9.04 16.24
N GLU A 108 -7.84 9.98 15.31
CA GLU A 108 -7.16 11.25 15.58
C GLU A 108 -7.93 12.17 16.51
N TRP A 109 -9.25 12.04 16.60
CA TRP A 109 -10.03 12.96 17.43
C TRP A 109 -11.43 12.46 17.74
N ASN A 110 -12.13 11.91 16.74
CA ASN A 110 -13.54 11.56 16.83
C ASN A 110 -13.81 10.49 17.90
N ASP A 111 -12.91 9.51 17.99
CA ASP A 111 -13.02 8.39 18.92
C ASP A 111 -12.31 8.66 20.27
N CYS A 112 -11.68 9.83 20.42
CA CYS A 112 -11.06 10.25 21.67
C CYS A 112 -12.10 10.59 22.75
N THR A 113 -11.75 10.36 24.02
CA THR A 113 -12.60 10.74 25.16
C THR A 113 -12.89 12.25 25.22
N ASP A 114 -11.91 13.07 24.81
CA ASP A 114 -12.03 14.52 24.65
C ASP A 114 -11.72 14.90 23.19
N PRO A 115 -12.74 14.89 22.30
CA PRO A 115 -12.55 15.19 20.88
C PRO A 115 -12.02 16.60 20.62
N ALA A 116 -12.42 17.59 21.43
CA ALA A 116 -11.99 18.97 21.25
C ALA A 116 -10.50 19.15 21.53
N LYS A 117 -9.99 18.54 22.60
CA LYS A 117 -8.55 18.54 22.91
C LYS A 117 -7.74 17.81 21.85
N ALA A 118 -8.18 16.63 21.44
CA ALA A 118 -7.53 15.85 20.39
C ALA A 118 -7.49 16.62 19.06
N TRP A 119 -8.60 17.28 18.70
CA TRP A 119 -8.68 18.14 17.52
C TRP A 119 -7.72 19.33 17.58
N ALA A 120 -7.52 19.94 18.76
CA ALA A 120 -6.53 21.01 18.91
C ALA A 120 -5.10 20.52 18.61
N TYR A 121 -4.75 19.28 18.99
CA TYR A 121 -3.46 18.68 18.62
C TYR A 121 -3.38 18.38 17.13
N TRP A 122 -4.42 17.79 16.54
CA TRP A 122 -4.49 17.62 15.09
C TRP A 122 -4.24 18.94 14.36
N GLN A 123 -4.92 20.00 14.80
CA GLN A 123 -4.80 21.31 14.17
C GLN A 123 -3.39 21.87 14.25
N LYS A 124 -2.75 21.71 15.43
CA LYS A 124 -1.37 22.16 15.70
C LYS A 124 -0.34 21.49 14.78
N TYR A 125 -0.44 20.19 14.55
CA TYR A 125 0.59 19.41 13.83
C TYR A 125 0.27 19.21 12.34
N PHE A 126 -1.00 19.07 11.95
CA PHE A 126 -1.36 18.53 10.64
C PHE A 126 -2.17 19.44 9.71
N THR A 127 -2.82 20.52 10.20
CA THR A 127 -3.66 21.40 9.35
C THR A 127 -2.97 21.91 8.08
N ARG A 128 -1.65 22.13 8.11
CA ARG A 128 -0.88 22.62 6.96
C ARG A 128 0.44 21.87 6.80
N PHE A 129 0.37 20.55 7.04
CA PHE A 129 1.56 19.69 7.04
C PHE A 129 2.34 19.73 5.72
N ASP A 130 1.64 19.89 4.60
CA ASP A 130 2.16 20.05 3.24
C ASP A 130 3.25 21.14 3.12
N ARG A 131 3.16 22.21 3.92
CA ARG A 131 4.09 23.36 3.87
C ARG A 131 5.51 23.06 4.29
N ARG A 132 5.77 21.86 4.82
CA ARG A 132 7.13 21.44 5.20
C ARG A 132 8.02 21.17 3.99
N TRP A 133 7.43 20.97 2.83
CA TRP A 133 8.14 20.75 1.57
C TRP A 133 8.01 21.96 0.65
N ASN A 134 9.07 22.23 -0.11
CA ASN A 134 8.99 23.18 -1.20
C ASN A 134 8.30 22.51 -2.40
N HIS A 135 7.08 22.93 -2.72
CA HIS A 135 6.32 22.43 -3.85
C HIS A 135 5.52 23.55 -4.52
N ARG A 136 4.99 23.27 -5.71
CA ARG A 136 4.25 24.26 -6.52
C ARG A 136 2.74 24.00 -6.61
N PHE A 137 2.22 23.00 -5.90
CA PHE A 137 0.77 22.76 -5.83
C PHE A 137 0.03 24.00 -5.29
N PRO A 138 -0.95 24.55 -6.04
CA PRO A 138 -1.78 25.65 -5.58
C PRO A 138 -2.87 25.13 -4.64
N ILE A 139 -2.53 24.95 -3.35
CA ILE A 139 -3.43 24.33 -2.38
C ILE A 139 -4.48 25.34 -1.88
N PHE A 140 -5.75 24.99 -2.06
CA PHE A 140 -6.90 25.68 -1.48
C PHE A 140 -7.36 24.93 -0.23
N ARG A 141 -7.89 25.66 0.76
CA ARG A 141 -8.44 25.10 1.99
C ARG A 141 -9.82 25.68 2.26
N GLN A 142 -10.72 24.85 2.78
CA GLN A 142 -12.05 25.33 3.17
C GLN A 142 -11.92 26.27 4.38
N ILE A 143 -12.63 27.40 4.35
CA ILE A 143 -12.40 28.52 5.30
C ILE A 143 -12.66 28.10 6.74
N GLU A 144 -13.78 27.41 6.99
CA GLU A 144 -14.21 26.98 8.31
C GLU A 144 -13.69 25.57 8.69
N GLN A 145 -13.35 24.74 7.70
CA GLN A 145 -12.84 23.38 7.86
C GLN A 145 -11.45 23.27 7.22
N LYS A 146 -10.46 23.90 7.84
CA LYS A 146 -9.12 24.10 7.22
C LYS A 146 -8.35 22.80 6.99
N GLU A 147 -8.76 21.70 7.61
CA GLU A 147 -8.29 20.35 7.32
C GLU A 147 -8.70 19.87 5.92
N ASN A 148 -9.84 20.34 5.40
CA ASN A 148 -10.25 20.07 4.03
C ASN A 148 -9.41 20.90 3.06
N PHE A 149 -8.95 20.26 1.99
CA PHE A 149 -8.10 20.90 1.01
C PHE A 149 -8.45 20.45 -0.40
N SER A 150 -7.96 21.21 -1.38
CA SER A 150 -7.97 20.80 -2.77
C SER A 150 -6.82 21.42 -3.56
N PHE A 151 -6.49 20.83 -4.69
CA PHE A 151 -5.59 21.40 -5.68
C PHE A 151 -5.81 20.72 -7.03
N VAL A 152 -5.41 21.39 -8.11
CA VAL A 152 -5.38 20.81 -9.45
C VAL A 152 -3.94 20.58 -9.85
N HIS A 153 -3.63 19.39 -10.36
CA HIS A 153 -2.30 19.03 -10.84
C HIS A 153 -2.40 18.02 -11.98
N GLY A 154 -1.62 18.19 -13.06
CA GLY A 154 -1.68 17.30 -14.22
C GLY A 154 -3.08 17.17 -14.87
N GLY A 155 -3.94 18.19 -14.72
CA GLY A 155 -5.33 18.15 -15.17
C GLY A 155 -6.27 17.34 -14.26
N VAL A 156 -5.80 16.83 -13.12
CA VAL A 156 -6.58 16.07 -12.14
C VAL A 156 -6.94 16.98 -10.97
N LEU A 157 -8.20 16.96 -10.53
CA LEU A 157 -8.65 17.64 -9.32
C LEU A 157 -8.50 16.70 -8.11
N PHE A 158 -7.77 17.13 -7.08
CA PHE A 158 -7.61 16.41 -5.83
C PHE A 158 -8.37 17.12 -4.72
N VAL A 159 -9.09 16.38 -3.89
CA VAL A 159 -9.87 16.91 -2.75
C VAL A 159 -9.66 16.02 -1.52
N GLY A 160 -9.17 16.59 -0.43
CA GLY A 160 -9.06 15.91 0.87
C GLY A 160 -10.18 16.35 1.82
N LEU A 161 -10.82 15.39 2.50
CA LEU A 161 -11.99 15.60 3.33
C LEU A 161 -11.87 14.98 4.72
N ASN A 162 -12.47 15.64 5.71
CA ASN A 162 -12.73 15.14 7.06
C ASN A 162 -14.02 14.30 7.10
N ILE A 163 -14.00 13.17 6.39
CA ILE A 163 -15.05 12.14 6.47
C ILE A 163 -14.44 10.93 7.19
N VAL A 164 -14.78 10.75 8.47
CA VAL A 164 -14.15 9.76 9.36
C VAL A 164 -15.07 8.57 9.67
N GLY A 165 -14.48 7.46 10.10
CA GLY A 165 -15.19 6.29 10.59
C GLY A 165 -15.64 6.46 12.04
N GLY A 166 -15.55 5.41 12.85
CA GLY A 166 -15.72 5.54 14.30
C GLY A 166 -17.12 5.93 14.79
N ARG A 167 -17.20 6.46 16.01
CA ARG A 167 -18.48 6.75 16.71
C ARG A 167 -19.10 8.07 16.26
N VAL A 168 -20.44 8.15 16.25
CA VAL A 168 -21.14 9.45 16.15
C VAL A 168 -21.22 10.04 17.54
N HIS A 169 -20.27 10.89 17.92
CA HIS A 169 -20.22 11.48 19.26
C HIS A 169 -21.14 12.69 19.41
N ASP A 170 -21.40 13.42 18.33
CA ASP A 170 -22.35 14.52 18.24
C ASP A 170 -23.09 14.42 16.88
N PRO A 171 -24.40 14.10 16.85
CA PRO A 171 -25.14 13.93 15.60
C PRO A 171 -25.27 15.22 14.76
N ASP A 172 -25.33 16.39 15.40
CA ASP A 172 -25.47 17.67 14.70
C ASP A 172 -24.14 18.08 14.08
N GLU A 173 -23.03 17.92 14.80
CA GLU A 173 -21.67 18.05 14.27
C GLU A 173 -21.47 17.13 13.07
N TRP A 174 -21.78 15.84 13.22
CA TRP A 174 -21.58 14.81 12.21
C TRP A 174 -22.27 15.16 10.90
N LYS A 175 -23.57 15.47 11.00
CA LYS A 175 -24.40 15.87 9.85
C LYS A 175 -23.90 17.18 9.23
N LYS A 176 -23.52 18.16 10.04
CA LYS A 176 -22.98 19.43 9.56
C LYS A 176 -21.67 19.22 8.79
N ARG A 177 -20.73 18.45 9.35
CA ARG A 177 -19.44 18.15 8.72
C ARG A 177 -19.60 17.45 7.39
N HIS A 178 -20.52 16.49 7.28
CA HIS A 178 -20.88 15.84 6.02
C HIS A 178 -21.44 16.83 4.99
N ALA A 179 -22.36 17.71 5.40
CA ALA A 179 -22.88 18.76 4.53
C ALA A 179 -21.78 19.73 4.04
N ASP A 180 -20.88 20.14 4.93
CA ASP A 180 -19.75 21.02 4.62
C ASP A 180 -18.76 20.37 3.65
N CYS A 181 -18.44 19.08 3.82
CA CYS A 181 -17.59 18.31 2.91
C CYS A 181 -18.21 18.21 1.51
N LEU A 182 -19.52 17.97 1.44
CA LEU A 182 -20.23 17.92 0.16
C LEU A 182 -20.29 19.29 -0.52
N ALA A 183 -20.50 20.36 0.25
CA ALA A 183 -20.44 21.72 -0.26
C ALA A 183 -19.06 22.05 -0.82
N TRP A 184 -17.99 21.60 -0.16
CA TRP A 184 -16.62 21.76 -0.64
C TRP A 184 -16.38 21.08 -1.98
N ILE A 185 -16.85 19.84 -2.17
CA ILE A 185 -16.79 19.16 -3.48
C ILE A 185 -17.51 20.00 -4.55
N ARG A 186 -18.73 20.46 -4.27
CA ARG A 186 -19.52 21.23 -5.25
C ARG A 186 -18.83 22.52 -5.66
N GLN A 187 -18.25 23.25 -4.71
CA GLN A 187 -17.48 24.48 -4.99
C GLN A 187 -16.26 24.20 -5.87
N ASN A 188 -15.52 23.13 -5.58
CA ASN A 188 -14.36 22.74 -6.40
C ASN A 188 -14.76 22.27 -7.80
N LEU A 189 -15.86 21.53 -7.94
CA LEU A 189 -16.37 21.12 -9.25
C LEU A 189 -16.93 22.30 -10.05
N GLN A 190 -17.55 23.28 -9.40
CA GLN A 190 -17.97 24.51 -10.07
C GLN A 190 -16.76 25.28 -10.62
N GLN A 191 -15.67 25.36 -9.85
CA GLN A 191 -14.48 26.10 -10.23
C GLN A 191 -13.60 25.37 -11.26
N PHE A 192 -13.41 24.06 -11.10
CA PHE A 192 -12.40 23.29 -11.83
C PHE A 192 -12.98 22.12 -12.65
N GLY A 193 -14.23 21.74 -12.46
CA GLY A 193 -14.80 20.52 -13.03
C GLY A 193 -14.87 20.49 -14.56
N SER A 194 -15.04 21.65 -15.21
CA SER A 194 -15.06 21.73 -16.67
C SER A 194 -13.69 21.35 -17.28
N THR A 195 -12.59 21.73 -16.63
CA THR A 195 -11.22 21.52 -17.11
C THR A 195 -10.56 20.26 -16.55
N ALA A 196 -10.96 19.80 -15.37
CA ALA A 196 -10.41 18.58 -14.76
C ALA A 196 -10.76 17.33 -15.60
N SER A 197 -9.79 16.47 -15.88
CA SER A 197 -9.99 15.18 -16.57
C SER A 197 -10.64 14.14 -15.67
N SER A 198 -10.37 14.22 -14.37
CA SER A 198 -10.85 13.32 -13.33
C SER A 198 -10.83 14.00 -11.96
N LEU A 199 -11.48 13.38 -10.98
CA LEU A 199 -11.50 13.82 -9.58
C LEU A 199 -10.98 12.68 -8.68
N VAL A 200 -10.05 13.00 -7.78
CA VAL A 200 -9.59 12.10 -6.72
C VAL A 200 -10.00 12.70 -5.37
N ILE A 201 -10.79 11.94 -4.62
CA ILE A 201 -11.25 12.30 -3.27
C ILE A 201 -10.51 11.41 -2.28
N PHE A 202 -9.93 12.05 -1.27
CA PHE A 202 -9.40 11.38 -0.08
C PHE A 202 -10.41 11.55 1.06
N GLY A 203 -10.87 10.44 1.61
CA GLY A 203 -11.65 10.38 2.84
C GLY A 203 -11.11 9.23 3.69
N HIS A 204 -11.44 9.17 4.97
CA HIS A 204 -11.02 8.04 5.80
C HIS A 204 -12.10 6.94 5.81
N ALA A 205 -13.35 7.34 6.01
CA ALA A 205 -14.44 6.42 6.28
C ALA A 205 -14.76 5.45 5.14
N GLN A 206 -15.14 4.23 5.51
CA GLN A 206 -15.92 3.39 4.61
C GLN A 206 -17.32 3.99 4.36
N PRO A 207 -17.84 3.98 3.12
CA PRO A 207 -19.25 4.27 2.85
C PRO A 207 -20.18 3.29 3.58
N ALA A 208 -20.77 3.74 4.68
CA ALA A 208 -21.70 2.97 5.52
C ALA A 208 -23.02 3.75 5.71
N GLU A 209 -24.00 3.11 6.36
CA GLU A 209 -25.32 3.70 6.64
C GLU A 209 -25.22 5.06 7.34
N LYS A 210 -24.33 5.16 8.34
CA LYS A 210 -24.08 6.39 9.11
C LYS A 210 -23.44 7.55 8.30
N HIS A 211 -23.14 7.34 7.03
CA HIS A 211 -22.56 8.35 6.12
C HIS A 211 -23.45 8.64 4.91
N GLN A 212 -24.69 8.14 4.90
CA GLN A 212 -25.60 8.30 3.76
C GLN A 212 -25.94 9.77 3.48
N ASP A 213 -25.98 10.62 4.50
CA ASP A 213 -26.15 12.07 4.37
C ASP A 213 -25.03 12.75 3.56
N PHE A 214 -23.85 12.14 3.46
CA PHE A 214 -22.81 12.52 2.51
C PHE A 214 -22.90 11.74 1.19
N PHE A 215 -22.88 10.40 1.24
CA PHE A 215 -22.67 9.58 0.04
C PHE A 215 -23.90 9.55 -0.89
N GLU A 216 -25.12 9.56 -0.37
CA GLU A 216 -26.32 9.59 -1.23
C GLU A 216 -26.39 10.85 -2.11
N PRO A 217 -26.29 12.08 -1.58
CA PRO A 217 -26.27 13.26 -2.44
C PRO A 217 -24.97 13.39 -3.24
N PHE A 218 -23.84 12.85 -2.76
CA PHE A 218 -22.61 12.77 -3.54
C PHE A 218 -22.80 11.94 -4.82
N ASN A 219 -23.56 10.83 -4.80
CA ASN A 219 -23.86 10.06 -6.02
C ASN A 219 -24.47 10.92 -7.13
N LYS A 220 -25.34 11.88 -6.78
CA LYS A 220 -25.92 12.82 -7.76
C LYS A 220 -24.87 13.76 -8.32
N VAL A 221 -24.03 14.32 -7.46
CA VAL A 221 -22.91 15.20 -7.86
C VAL A 221 -21.92 14.47 -8.77
N ALA A 222 -21.55 13.24 -8.40
CA ALA A 222 -20.68 12.38 -9.18
C ALA A 222 -21.26 12.05 -10.56
N THR A 223 -22.54 11.69 -10.62
CA THR A 223 -23.24 11.41 -11.89
C THR A 223 -23.23 12.63 -12.81
N SER A 224 -23.52 13.83 -12.27
CA SER A 224 -23.51 15.07 -13.05
C SER A 224 -22.11 15.49 -13.52
N PHE A 225 -21.06 15.18 -12.75
CA PHE A 225 -19.69 15.44 -13.18
C PHE A 225 -19.30 14.62 -14.41
N GLY A 226 -19.81 13.39 -14.52
CA GLY A 226 -19.72 12.55 -15.72
C GLY A 226 -18.31 12.02 -16.07
N LYS A 227 -17.26 12.50 -15.41
CA LYS A 227 -15.86 12.06 -15.60
C LYS A 227 -15.42 11.10 -14.50
N PRO A 228 -14.30 10.35 -14.68
CA PRO A 228 -13.84 9.39 -13.67
C PRO A 228 -13.59 10.01 -12.30
N ILE A 229 -14.04 9.31 -11.25
CA ILE A 229 -13.80 9.67 -9.85
C ILE A 229 -13.15 8.50 -9.11
N LEU A 230 -12.12 8.78 -8.33
CA LEU A 230 -11.54 7.86 -7.35
C LEU A 230 -11.89 8.34 -5.94
N TYR A 231 -12.53 7.49 -5.13
CA TYR A 231 -12.63 7.66 -3.68
C TYR A 231 -11.61 6.74 -3.01
N LEU A 232 -10.55 7.32 -2.43
CA LEU A 232 -9.43 6.61 -1.81
C LEU A 232 -9.46 6.78 -0.28
N HIS A 233 -9.43 5.67 0.48
CA HIS A 233 -9.65 5.68 1.94
C HIS A 233 -8.90 4.57 2.73
N GLY A 234 -9.03 4.52 4.07
CA GLY A 234 -8.22 3.66 4.99
C GLY A 234 -9.01 2.72 5.92
N ASP A 235 -9.72 3.27 6.91
CA ASP A 235 -10.68 2.71 7.92
C ASP A 235 -10.81 1.16 8.04
N GLY A 236 -11.14 0.44 6.98
CA GLY A 236 -11.36 -1.01 7.04
C GLY A 236 -10.10 -1.90 7.05
N HIS A 237 -8.88 -1.35 7.15
CA HIS A 237 -7.59 -2.06 7.35
C HIS A 237 -7.22 -3.15 6.31
N ARG A 238 -7.91 -3.21 5.19
CA ARG A 238 -7.71 -4.21 4.13
C ARG A 238 -7.84 -3.58 2.77
N TRP A 239 -7.20 -4.14 1.77
CA TRP A 239 -7.47 -3.71 0.41
C TRP A 239 -8.93 -3.89 0.00
N ILE A 240 -9.49 -2.83 -0.59
CA ILE A 240 -10.76 -2.85 -1.30
C ILE A 240 -10.55 -2.18 -2.66
N HIS A 241 -11.13 -2.74 -3.71
CA HIS A 241 -11.15 -2.16 -5.04
C HIS A 241 -12.45 -2.55 -5.74
N ASP A 242 -13.44 -1.65 -5.72
CA ASP A 242 -14.79 -1.92 -6.20
C ASP A 242 -15.56 -0.64 -6.57
N ARG A 243 -16.83 -0.80 -6.96
CA ARG A 243 -17.72 0.30 -7.35
C ARG A 243 -19.04 0.20 -6.58
N PRO A 244 -19.04 0.49 -5.27
CA PRO A 244 -20.22 0.31 -4.42
C PRO A 244 -21.25 1.43 -4.60
N PHE A 245 -20.88 2.50 -5.30
CA PHE A 245 -21.67 3.71 -5.47
C PHE A 245 -22.76 3.54 -6.54
N ALA A 246 -23.88 4.23 -6.37
CA ALA A 246 -24.92 4.31 -7.39
C ALA A 246 -24.39 5.00 -8.66
N ALA A 247 -23.55 6.02 -8.50
CA ALA A 247 -22.82 6.70 -9.57
C ALA A 247 -21.75 5.77 -10.17
N LYS A 248 -21.92 5.39 -11.44
CA LYS A 248 -21.08 4.39 -12.11
C LYS A 248 -19.65 4.85 -12.39
N ASN A 249 -19.42 6.16 -12.44
CA ASN A 249 -18.12 6.77 -12.66
C ASN A 249 -17.24 6.84 -11.40
N VAL A 250 -17.73 6.39 -10.23
CA VAL A 250 -16.94 6.37 -8.99
C VAL A 250 -16.32 5.00 -8.75
N LEU A 251 -15.00 4.97 -8.63
CA LEU A 251 -14.20 3.84 -8.17
C LEU A 251 -13.86 4.05 -6.70
N ARG A 252 -14.07 3.02 -5.86
CA ARG A 252 -13.57 3.00 -4.49
C ARG A 252 -12.28 2.21 -4.43
N VAL A 253 -11.30 2.76 -3.72
CA VAL A 253 -10.13 2.02 -3.27
C VAL A 253 -9.91 2.25 -1.78
N GLN A 254 -9.69 1.18 -1.03
CA GLN A 254 -9.18 1.26 0.34
C GLN A 254 -7.74 0.78 0.35
N VAL A 255 -6.84 1.55 0.97
CA VAL A 255 -5.46 1.08 1.22
C VAL A 255 -5.47 -0.08 2.20
N ASP A 256 -4.48 -0.96 2.12
CA ASP A 256 -4.23 -1.90 3.22
C ASP A 256 -3.76 -1.11 4.45
N GLN A 257 -3.97 -1.67 5.65
CA GLN A 257 -3.32 -1.14 6.85
C GLN A 257 -1.81 -1.07 6.60
N GLY A 258 -1.14 0.03 6.97
CA GLY A 258 0.27 0.21 6.61
C GLY A 258 1.22 -0.83 7.24
N GLY A 259 0.79 -1.50 8.31
CA GLY A 259 1.45 -2.70 8.86
C GLY A 259 1.30 -3.97 8.01
N ILE A 260 0.40 -4.01 7.04
CA ILE A 260 0.10 -5.21 6.23
C ILE A 260 0.77 -5.12 4.86
N ALA A 261 0.72 -3.96 4.20
CA ALA A 261 1.27 -3.74 2.86
C ALA A 261 2.10 -2.45 2.79
N PRO A 262 3.00 -2.30 1.81
CA PRO A 262 3.66 -1.02 1.56
C PRO A 262 2.66 0.06 1.12
N PRO A 263 3.06 1.34 1.12
CA PRO A 263 2.28 2.41 0.52
C PRO A 263 1.86 2.06 -0.93
N LEU A 264 0.66 2.47 -1.30
CA LEU A 264 0.07 2.31 -2.63
C LEU A 264 0.62 3.39 -3.57
N LEU A 265 1.21 3.03 -4.71
CA LEU A 265 1.44 3.98 -5.78
C LEU A 265 0.23 4.05 -6.70
N VAL A 266 -0.34 5.24 -6.83
CA VAL A 266 -1.46 5.53 -7.72
C VAL A 266 -0.92 6.28 -8.93
N THR A 267 -1.26 5.81 -10.13
CA THR A 267 -1.06 6.53 -11.38
C THR A 267 -2.42 6.93 -11.94
N VAL A 268 -2.66 8.23 -12.07
CA VAL A 268 -3.79 8.76 -12.82
C VAL A 268 -3.38 8.88 -14.29
N THR A 269 -4.24 8.46 -15.22
CA THR A 269 -3.93 8.46 -16.66
C THR A 269 -4.88 9.36 -17.45
N ASP A 270 -4.54 9.61 -18.71
CA ASP A 270 -5.39 10.31 -19.67
C ASP A 270 -6.42 9.39 -20.35
N ASP A 271 -6.38 8.08 -20.09
CA ASP A 271 -7.30 7.10 -20.67
C ASP A 271 -8.58 7.00 -19.81
N PRO A 272 -9.75 7.39 -20.33
CA PRO A 272 -11.01 7.29 -19.58
C PRO A 272 -11.43 5.84 -19.30
N LYS A 273 -10.89 4.84 -20.02
CA LYS A 273 -11.14 3.42 -19.75
C LYS A 273 -10.27 2.89 -18.60
N THR A 274 -9.07 3.45 -18.45
CA THR A 274 -8.10 3.07 -17.41
C THR A 274 -7.61 4.29 -16.61
N PRO A 275 -8.51 5.09 -16.01
CA PRO A 275 -8.14 6.40 -15.47
C PRO A 275 -7.28 6.32 -14.22
N PHE A 276 -7.34 5.20 -13.49
CA PHE A 276 -6.58 4.97 -12.26
C PHE A 276 -5.91 3.59 -12.31
N VAL A 277 -4.59 3.57 -12.12
CA VAL A 277 -3.77 2.37 -12.05
C VAL A 277 -3.09 2.33 -10.69
N PHE A 278 -3.09 1.14 -10.06
CA PHE A 278 -2.62 0.95 -8.69
C PHE A 278 -1.48 -0.04 -8.66
N ASP A 279 -0.35 0.36 -8.08
CA ASP A 279 0.75 -0.51 -7.70
C ASP A 279 0.81 -0.58 -6.18
N ARG A 280 0.25 -1.68 -5.64
CA ARG A 280 0.19 -1.97 -4.20
C ARG A 280 1.47 -2.62 -3.67
N ARG A 281 2.48 -2.80 -4.51
CA ARG A 281 3.51 -3.84 -4.33
C ARG A 281 4.91 -3.31 -4.57
N MET A 282 5.11 -2.00 -4.47
CA MET A 282 6.40 -1.36 -4.76
C MET A 282 7.61 -2.02 -4.05
N SER A 283 7.41 -2.63 -2.88
CA SER A 283 8.41 -3.47 -2.21
C SER A 283 8.42 -4.94 -2.67
N GLU A 284 7.26 -5.58 -2.91
CA GLU A 284 7.18 -6.97 -3.36
C GLU A 284 7.69 -7.16 -4.79
N ASP A 285 7.45 -6.24 -5.73
CA ASP A 285 7.88 -6.41 -7.12
C ASP A 285 9.40 -6.24 -7.25
N LYS A 286 10.01 -5.39 -6.41
CA LYS A 286 11.47 -5.31 -6.28
C LYS A 286 12.05 -6.58 -5.65
N ALA A 287 11.41 -7.12 -4.60
CA ALA A 287 11.80 -8.40 -4.00
C ALA A 287 11.65 -9.55 -5.00
N ALA A 288 10.53 -9.62 -5.72
CA ALA A 288 10.25 -10.59 -6.76
C ALA A 288 11.29 -10.53 -7.87
N ALA A 289 11.68 -9.34 -8.33
CA ALA A 289 12.72 -9.18 -9.34
C ALA A 289 14.09 -9.68 -8.84
N LYS A 290 14.43 -9.48 -7.56
CA LYS A 290 15.67 -10.03 -6.98
C LYS A 290 15.59 -11.55 -6.83
N LEU A 291 14.46 -12.08 -6.36
CA LEU A 291 14.20 -13.51 -6.20
C LEU A 291 14.21 -14.24 -7.56
N ALA A 292 13.63 -13.64 -8.60
CA ALA A 292 13.64 -14.18 -9.95
C ALA A 292 15.07 -14.29 -10.52
N LYS A 293 15.98 -13.35 -10.19
CA LYS A 293 17.39 -13.41 -10.62
C LYS A 293 18.15 -14.61 -10.04
N ILE A 294 17.72 -15.13 -8.90
CA ILE A 294 18.26 -16.35 -8.29
C ILE A 294 17.41 -17.59 -8.60
N GLY A 295 16.51 -17.48 -9.58
CA GLY A 295 15.71 -18.58 -10.12
C GLY A 295 14.45 -18.91 -9.32
N ALA A 296 14.05 -18.09 -8.35
CA ALA A 296 12.85 -18.36 -7.54
C ALA A 296 11.60 -18.54 -8.42
N LYS A 297 10.78 -19.54 -8.09
CA LYS A 297 9.41 -19.67 -8.61
C LYS A 297 8.47 -19.02 -7.62
N LEU A 298 7.60 -18.15 -8.11
CA LEU A 298 6.69 -17.35 -7.29
C LEU A 298 5.26 -17.61 -7.73
N LYS A 299 4.34 -17.83 -6.78
CA LYS A 299 2.90 -17.83 -7.04
C LYS A 299 2.24 -16.65 -6.34
N ARG A 300 1.25 -16.08 -7.02
CA ARG A 300 0.45 -14.98 -6.50
C ARG A 300 -1.01 -15.39 -6.32
N ASP A 301 -1.69 -14.80 -5.35
CA ASP A 301 -3.14 -14.93 -5.19
C ASP A 301 -3.91 -13.96 -6.12
N ASP A 302 -5.24 -13.99 -6.07
CA ASP A 302 -6.11 -13.12 -6.87
C ASP A 302 -5.92 -11.63 -6.55
N ALA A 303 -5.43 -11.31 -5.35
CA ALA A 303 -5.06 -9.97 -4.93
C ALA A 303 -3.65 -9.57 -5.42
N GLY A 304 -2.94 -10.47 -6.11
CA GLY A 304 -1.62 -10.28 -6.67
C GLY A 304 -0.47 -10.34 -5.66
N ARG A 305 -0.68 -10.79 -4.43
CA ARG A 305 0.33 -10.92 -3.36
C ARG A 305 1.13 -12.19 -3.54
N ILE A 306 2.43 -12.19 -3.23
CA ILE A 306 3.24 -13.41 -3.28
C ILE A 306 2.86 -14.32 -2.10
N VAL A 307 2.25 -15.46 -2.42
CA VAL A 307 1.76 -16.43 -1.44
C VAL A 307 2.59 -17.71 -1.40
N GLU A 308 3.33 -18.02 -2.47
CA GLU A 308 4.26 -19.15 -2.49
C GLU A 308 5.60 -18.69 -3.07
N VAL A 309 6.69 -19.08 -2.39
CA VAL A 309 8.07 -18.85 -2.84
C VAL A 309 8.80 -20.18 -2.83
N ASP A 310 9.18 -20.66 -4.00
CA ASP A 310 10.04 -21.83 -4.17
C ASP A 310 11.45 -21.40 -4.61
N LEU A 311 12.39 -21.65 -3.73
CA LEU A 311 13.83 -21.42 -3.85
C LEU A 311 14.62 -22.73 -3.71
N GLY A 312 13.95 -23.90 -3.68
CA GLY A 312 14.60 -25.20 -3.51
C GLY A 312 15.44 -25.63 -4.72
N GLU A 313 16.35 -26.58 -4.55
CA GLU A 313 17.24 -27.10 -5.61
C GLU A 313 18.07 -26.00 -6.32
N ARG A 314 18.32 -24.88 -5.62
CA ARG A 314 19.05 -23.72 -6.14
C ARG A 314 20.22 -23.38 -5.23
N GLN A 315 21.13 -22.55 -5.72
CA GLN A 315 22.30 -22.08 -4.98
C GLN A 315 21.98 -20.99 -3.93
N THR A 316 20.75 -20.97 -3.42
CA THR A 316 20.24 -20.00 -2.45
C THR A 316 21.06 -20.03 -1.15
N THR A 317 21.47 -18.86 -0.66
CA THR A 317 22.27 -18.67 0.55
C THR A 317 21.51 -17.84 1.61
N ASP A 318 22.05 -17.75 2.82
CA ASP A 318 21.47 -16.93 3.90
C ASP A 318 21.26 -15.46 3.49
N ALA A 319 22.18 -14.90 2.69
CA ALA A 319 22.09 -13.52 2.22
C ALA A 319 20.88 -13.30 1.28
N ASP A 320 20.47 -14.33 0.55
CA ASP A 320 19.34 -14.25 -0.37
C ASP A 320 18.00 -14.17 0.37
N LEU A 321 17.92 -14.74 1.58
CA LEU A 321 16.72 -14.71 2.42
C LEU A 321 16.35 -13.30 2.89
N ALA A 322 17.30 -12.35 2.86
CA ALA A 322 16.99 -10.94 3.10
C ALA A 322 15.98 -10.36 2.07
N ASN A 323 15.84 -10.99 0.91
CA ASN A 323 14.85 -10.59 -0.10
C ASN A 323 13.43 -11.10 0.20
N LEU A 324 13.26 -12.00 1.18
CA LEU A 324 11.94 -12.41 1.68
C LEU A 324 11.36 -11.39 2.68
N VAL A 325 12.20 -10.52 3.23
CA VAL A 325 11.78 -9.51 4.21
C VAL A 325 10.76 -8.57 3.58
N GLY A 326 9.57 -8.53 4.17
CA GLY A 326 8.45 -7.70 3.71
C GLY A 326 7.43 -8.42 2.83
N LEU A 327 7.68 -9.67 2.43
CA LEU A 327 6.68 -10.52 1.75
C LEU A 327 5.71 -11.13 2.76
N ARG A 328 4.83 -10.30 3.35
CA ARG A 328 4.01 -10.66 4.52
C ARG A 328 2.82 -11.58 4.23
N ALA A 329 2.62 -11.97 2.97
CA ALA A 329 1.52 -12.83 2.54
C ALA A 329 1.96 -14.27 2.21
N ILE A 330 3.25 -14.59 2.35
CA ILE A 330 3.76 -15.94 2.06
C ILE A 330 3.05 -16.95 2.96
N GLU A 331 2.38 -17.92 2.34
CA GLU A 331 1.76 -19.07 2.98
C GLU A 331 2.61 -20.34 2.81
N GLU A 332 3.42 -20.42 1.74
CA GLU A 332 4.35 -21.52 1.49
C GLU A 332 5.75 -21.04 1.12
N LEU A 333 6.75 -21.60 1.79
CA LEU A 333 8.16 -21.34 1.52
C LEU A 333 8.93 -22.66 1.37
N SER A 334 9.57 -22.84 0.21
CA SER A 334 10.40 -24.00 -0.07
C SER A 334 11.87 -23.59 -0.26
N LEU A 335 12.75 -24.15 0.57
CA LEU A 335 14.20 -23.93 0.56
C LEU A 335 14.96 -25.27 0.59
N HIS A 336 14.31 -26.38 0.23
CA HIS A 336 14.93 -27.70 0.25
C HIS A 336 16.15 -27.75 -0.68
N GLN A 337 17.19 -28.50 -0.30
CA GLN A 337 18.40 -28.67 -1.10
C GLN A 337 19.06 -27.33 -1.50
N THR A 338 19.15 -26.41 -0.55
CA THR A 338 19.84 -25.12 -0.70
C THR A 338 21.03 -25.00 0.25
N ARG A 339 21.78 -23.89 0.16
CA ARG A 339 22.96 -23.62 1.01
C ARG A 339 22.62 -22.79 2.25
N ILE A 340 21.35 -22.72 2.64
CA ILE A 340 20.95 -21.99 3.84
C ILE A 340 21.46 -22.69 5.11
N THR A 341 21.67 -21.91 6.16
CA THR A 341 22.06 -22.36 7.48
C THR A 341 21.08 -21.86 8.54
N GLY A 342 21.26 -22.28 9.79
CA GLY A 342 20.49 -21.73 10.91
C GLY A 342 20.60 -20.20 11.04
N ALA A 343 21.70 -19.58 10.60
CA ALA A 343 21.87 -18.13 10.66
C ALA A 343 20.90 -17.37 9.75
N GLY A 344 20.60 -17.89 8.55
CA GLY A 344 19.68 -17.28 7.61
C GLY A 344 18.22 -17.25 8.08
N MET A 345 17.84 -18.15 8.99
CA MET A 345 16.47 -18.30 9.49
C MET A 345 15.94 -17.06 10.23
N VAL A 346 16.82 -16.14 10.66
CA VAL A 346 16.44 -14.86 11.27
C VAL A 346 15.52 -14.02 10.36
N HIS A 347 15.64 -14.19 9.03
CA HIS A 347 14.83 -13.47 8.05
C HIS A 347 13.38 -13.97 7.96
N LEU A 348 13.05 -15.13 8.54
CA LEU A 348 11.71 -15.73 8.46
C LEU A 348 10.76 -15.28 9.59
N LYS A 349 11.27 -14.65 10.65
CA LYS A 349 10.50 -14.26 11.84
C LYS A 349 9.27 -13.40 11.55
N GLY A 350 9.29 -12.62 10.47
CA GLY A 350 8.20 -11.75 10.05
C GLY A 350 7.13 -12.41 9.17
N LEU A 351 7.29 -13.67 8.78
CA LEU A 351 6.39 -14.36 7.85
C LEU A 351 5.23 -15.04 8.60
N THR A 352 4.48 -14.28 9.40
CA THR A 352 3.45 -14.81 10.32
C THR A 352 2.23 -15.43 9.61
N THR A 353 2.16 -15.33 8.28
CA THR A 353 1.16 -16.01 7.43
C THR A 353 1.57 -17.41 6.99
N LEU A 354 2.83 -17.81 7.23
CA LEU A 354 3.40 -19.06 6.73
C LEU A 354 2.65 -20.27 7.30
N LYS A 355 2.16 -21.13 6.41
CA LYS A 355 1.44 -22.38 6.72
C LYS A 355 2.30 -23.61 6.43
N ARG A 356 3.12 -23.56 5.38
CA ARG A 356 3.97 -24.67 4.95
C ARG A 356 5.41 -24.19 4.75
N ALA A 357 6.36 -24.89 5.34
CA ALA A 357 7.77 -24.55 5.22
C ALA A 357 8.62 -25.82 5.01
N PHE A 358 9.46 -25.82 3.98
CA PHE A 358 10.30 -26.98 3.62
C PHE A 358 11.77 -26.57 3.59
N PHE A 359 12.57 -27.17 4.48
CA PHE A 359 13.99 -26.88 4.66
C PHE A 359 14.86 -28.15 4.53
N SER A 360 14.31 -29.22 3.95
CA SER A 360 14.99 -30.51 3.88
C SER A 360 16.35 -30.41 3.16
N ASP A 361 17.32 -31.22 3.57
CA ASP A 361 18.68 -31.25 3.01
C ASP A 361 19.40 -29.89 3.05
N THR A 362 19.30 -29.18 4.17
CA THR A 362 19.99 -27.90 4.41
C THR A 362 20.85 -27.96 5.67
N ALA A 363 21.66 -26.91 5.91
CA ALA A 363 22.46 -26.79 7.13
C ALA A 363 21.72 -26.11 8.29
N VAL A 364 20.37 -26.09 8.27
CA VAL A 364 19.54 -25.60 9.38
C VAL A 364 19.80 -26.45 10.63
N ASP A 365 19.93 -25.78 11.77
CA ASP A 365 20.20 -26.37 13.09
C ASP A 365 19.16 -25.91 14.13
N ASP A 366 19.32 -26.34 15.38
CA ASP A 366 18.39 -25.99 16.48
C ASP A 366 18.24 -24.48 16.68
N ALA A 367 19.32 -23.71 16.50
CA ALA A 367 19.29 -22.25 16.63
C ALA A 367 18.48 -21.59 15.50
N GLY A 368 18.55 -22.17 14.30
CA GLY A 368 17.70 -21.81 13.16
C GLY A 368 16.22 -22.09 13.42
N VAL A 369 15.89 -23.28 13.92
CA VAL A 369 14.50 -23.66 14.24
C VAL A 369 13.91 -22.75 15.32
N ALA A 370 14.71 -22.30 16.29
CA ALA A 370 14.27 -21.33 17.31
C ALA A 370 13.74 -20.01 16.72
N GLN A 371 14.16 -19.63 15.50
CA GLN A 371 13.67 -18.43 14.82
C GLN A 371 12.23 -18.56 14.31
N LEU A 372 11.69 -19.77 14.22
CA LEU A 372 10.30 -20.03 13.80
C LEU A 372 9.28 -19.76 14.92
N LYS A 373 9.75 -19.38 16.12
CA LYS A 373 8.88 -19.00 17.22
C LYS A 373 7.96 -17.84 16.82
N GLY A 374 6.66 -18.04 17.00
CA GLY A 374 5.62 -17.04 16.68
C GLY A 374 5.01 -17.19 15.28
N LEU A 375 5.42 -18.19 14.49
CA LEU A 375 4.74 -18.56 13.24
C LEU A 375 3.52 -19.44 13.54
N GLU A 376 2.53 -18.85 14.21
CA GLU A 376 1.37 -19.56 14.78
C GLU A 376 0.49 -20.24 13.73
N LYS A 377 0.56 -19.83 12.46
CA LYS A 377 -0.20 -20.42 11.35
C LYS A 377 0.49 -21.63 10.69
N LEU A 378 1.70 -21.98 11.10
CA LEU A 378 2.46 -23.08 10.50
C LEU A 378 1.82 -24.43 10.83
N THR A 379 1.45 -25.17 9.81
CA THR A 379 0.82 -26.50 9.91
C THR A 379 1.72 -27.62 9.41
N VAL A 380 2.60 -27.35 8.44
CA VAL A 380 3.52 -28.35 7.86
C VAL A 380 4.95 -27.84 7.91
N LEU A 381 5.86 -28.65 8.45
CA LEU A 381 7.28 -28.35 8.55
C LEU A 381 8.14 -29.52 8.08
N GLY A 382 8.92 -29.31 7.02
CA GLY A 382 9.92 -30.25 6.52
C GLY A 382 11.33 -29.87 6.97
N LEU A 383 11.98 -30.75 7.71
CA LEU A 383 13.32 -30.62 8.29
C LEU A 383 14.17 -31.89 8.07
N SER A 384 13.75 -32.81 7.22
CA SER A 384 14.52 -34.03 6.94
C SER A 384 15.92 -33.72 6.41
N GLY A 385 16.94 -34.48 6.80
CA GLY A 385 18.34 -34.26 6.37
C GLY A 385 18.97 -32.98 6.89
N THR A 386 18.37 -32.31 7.88
CA THR A 386 18.94 -31.13 8.55
C THR A 386 19.77 -31.51 9.79
N ARG A 387 20.35 -30.53 10.48
CA ARG A 387 21.25 -30.74 11.64
C ARG A 387 20.54 -30.64 12.98
N ILE A 388 19.22 -30.80 13.00
CA ILE A 388 18.40 -30.66 14.21
C ILE A 388 18.58 -31.84 15.19
N THR A 389 18.30 -31.56 16.45
CA THR A 389 18.25 -32.53 17.56
C THR A 389 16.93 -32.40 18.31
N ASP A 390 16.76 -33.17 19.40
CA ASP A 390 15.61 -33.04 20.30
C ASP A 390 15.40 -31.61 20.85
N ARG A 391 16.45 -30.75 20.85
CA ARG A 391 16.32 -29.33 21.23
C ARG A 391 15.39 -28.55 20.30
N SER A 392 15.43 -28.82 19.00
CA SER A 392 14.49 -28.21 18.04
C SER A 392 13.04 -28.48 18.43
N LEU A 393 12.73 -29.69 18.91
CA LEU A 393 11.37 -30.06 19.29
C LEU A 393 10.84 -29.24 20.47
N GLU A 394 11.72 -28.80 21.37
CA GLU A 394 11.33 -27.89 22.46
C GLU A 394 10.85 -26.54 21.92
N HIS A 395 11.50 -26.03 20.88
CA HIS A 395 11.08 -24.80 20.19
C HIS A 395 9.77 -25.00 19.42
N LEU A 396 9.58 -26.15 18.78
CA LEU A 396 8.38 -26.46 18.01
C LEU A 396 7.14 -26.68 18.87
N SER A 397 7.29 -27.05 20.15
CA SER A 397 6.16 -27.25 21.08
C SER A 397 5.26 -26.01 21.26
N GLY A 398 5.75 -24.81 20.93
CA GLY A 398 4.99 -23.56 20.93
C GLY A 398 4.13 -23.33 19.69
N ILE A 399 4.34 -24.08 18.61
CA ILE A 399 3.61 -23.93 17.33
C ILE A 399 2.38 -24.84 17.37
N LYS A 400 1.32 -24.38 18.05
CA LYS A 400 0.16 -25.22 18.41
C LYS A 400 -0.64 -25.78 17.23
N ASN A 401 -0.51 -25.18 16.05
CA ASN A 401 -1.20 -25.62 14.83
C ASN A 401 -0.35 -26.57 13.97
N LEU A 402 0.85 -26.95 14.39
CA LEU A 402 1.71 -27.87 13.64
C LEU A 402 1.06 -29.26 13.62
N SER A 403 0.67 -29.72 12.44
CA SER A 403 0.00 -31.00 12.21
C SER A 403 0.88 -32.03 11.52
N SER A 404 1.97 -31.61 10.88
CA SER A 404 2.90 -32.51 10.19
C SER A 404 4.34 -32.04 10.33
N LEU A 405 5.22 -32.92 10.81
CA LEU A 405 6.64 -32.71 10.95
C LEU A 405 7.42 -33.84 10.27
N PHE A 406 8.24 -33.49 9.29
CA PHE A 406 9.19 -34.42 8.66
C PHE A 406 10.59 -34.11 9.16
N ALA A 407 11.22 -35.04 9.86
CA ALA A 407 12.52 -34.93 10.50
C ALA A 407 13.39 -36.17 10.23
N LEU A 408 13.13 -36.90 9.15
CA LEU A 408 13.87 -38.08 8.74
C LEU A 408 15.36 -37.75 8.54
N GLU A 409 16.24 -38.69 8.83
CA GLU A 409 17.70 -38.51 8.65
C GLU A 409 18.28 -37.36 9.50
N THR A 410 17.71 -37.13 10.69
CA THR A 410 18.22 -36.14 11.66
C THR A 410 18.74 -36.82 12.93
N LYS A 411 19.08 -36.04 13.97
CA LYS A 411 19.44 -36.57 15.30
C LYS A 411 18.28 -36.50 16.29
N VAL A 412 17.05 -36.37 15.80
CA VAL A 412 15.84 -36.48 16.62
C VAL A 412 15.67 -37.92 17.08
N THR A 413 15.31 -38.10 18.35
CA THR A 413 15.14 -39.43 18.95
C THR A 413 13.66 -39.72 19.25
N ASP A 414 13.33 -41.00 19.42
CA ASP A 414 12.00 -41.43 19.88
C ASP A 414 11.58 -40.76 21.19
N ALA A 415 12.54 -40.50 22.09
CA ALA A 415 12.29 -39.82 23.35
C ALA A 415 11.92 -38.34 23.14
N GLY A 416 12.60 -37.65 22.23
CA GLY A 416 12.28 -36.30 21.81
C GLY A 416 10.89 -36.22 21.18
N VAL A 417 10.57 -37.13 20.27
CA VAL A 417 9.26 -37.21 19.62
C VAL A 417 8.16 -37.52 20.62
N ALA A 418 8.35 -38.46 21.54
CA ALA A 418 7.37 -38.75 22.59
C ALA A 418 7.10 -37.52 23.49
N LYS A 419 8.10 -36.66 23.71
CA LYS A 419 7.92 -35.39 24.43
C LYS A 419 7.13 -34.38 23.59
N LEU A 420 7.42 -34.26 22.30
CA LEU A 420 6.69 -33.36 21.41
C LEU A 420 5.23 -33.81 21.23
N GLN A 421 4.97 -35.10 21.04
CA GLN A 421 3.61 -35.66 20.91
C GLN A 421 2.74 -35.35 22.13
N LYS A 422 3.31 -35.32 23.34
CA LYS A 422 2.57 -34.89 24.53
C LYS A 422 2.13 -33.42 24.46
N ALA A 423 2.94 -32.56 23.84
CA ALA A 423 2.64 -31.14 23.68
C ALA A 423 1.75 -30.84 22.46
N LEU A 424 1.82 -31.70 21.42
CA LEU A 424 1.08 -31.62 20.16
C LEU A 424 0.51 -33.01 19.79
N PRO A 425 -0.57 -33.47 20.44
CA PRO A 425 -1.07 -34.85 20.30
C PRO A 425 -1.50 -35.25 18.88
N ASP A 426 -1.94 -34.29 18.07
CA ASP A 426 -2.46 -34.52 16.73
C ASP A 426 -1.41 -34.28 15.62
N CYS A 427 -0.15 -33.98 15.99
CA CYS A 427 0.91 -33.77 15.02
C CYS A 427 1.43 -35.13 14.52
N ASP A 428 1.41 -35.33 13.21
CA ASP A 428 2.04 -36.48 12.55
C ASP A 428 3.55 -36.23 12.41
N ILE A 429 4.36 -37.07 13.05
CA ILE A 429 5.82 -36.90 13.12
C ILE A 429 6.50 -38.10 12.46
N SER A 430 7.26 -37.83 11.41
CA SER A 430 8.16 -38.81 10.75
C SER A 430 9.61 -38.43 11.03
N HIS A 431 10.38 -39.22 11.80
CA HIS A 431 11.77 -38.88 12.20
C HIS A 431 12.76 -40.03 12.01
#